data_AF-A0A8J6MJ12-F1
#
_entry.id   AF-A0A8J6MJ12-F1
#
_cell.length_a   1.000
_cell.length_b   1.000
_cell.length_c   1.000
_cell.angle_alpha   90.00
_cell.angle_beta   90.00
_cell.angle_gamma   90.00
#
_symmetry.space_group_name_H-M   'P 1'
#
loop_
_entity.id
_entity.type
_entity.pdbx_description
1 polymer ?
#
loop_
_entity_poly.entity_id
_entity_poly.type
_entity_poly.pdbx_seq_one_letter_code
_entity_poly.pdbx_strand_id
1 'polypeptide(L)'
;MVSRVGDSLFNREGTAGFVAGRDPKKETLQVAISGPEYEKGRRYGFINGLEPNQRKEFEVIIDNMRDRKGSRERVDFLQDQIETLKADPKRGVLTRYLQGEMAHIMNSEGIAPRIYSIDETKT
;
A
#
# COMPACT_ATOMS: atom_id res chain seq x y z
N MET A 1 6.04 19.94 5.33
CA MET A 1 5.27 18.75 4.91
C MET A 1 3.88 18.86 5.54
N VAL A 2 2.81 18.65 4.78
CA VAL A 2 1.43 18.91 5.24
C VAL A 2 0.75 17.55 5.47
N SER A 3 0.61 17.10 6.73
CA SER A 3 0.06 15.77 7.10
C SER A 3 -1.41 15.58 6.71
N ARG A 4 -1.70 14.81 5.67
CA ARG A 4 -3.03 14.61 5.08
C ARG A 4 -3.86 13.61 5.89
N VAL A 5 -5.18 13.61 5.69
CA VAL A 5 -6.06 12.58 6.27
C VAL A 5 -5.58 11.20 5.82
N GLY A 6 -5.48 10.28 6.77
CA GLY A 6 -4.95 8.92 6.69
C GLY A 6 -3.43 8.82 6.61
N ASP A 7 -2.69 9.93 6.71
CA ASP A 7 -1.26 9.86 6.98
C ASP A 7 -1.02 9.28 8.37
N SER A 8 0.09 8.57 8.47
CA SER A 8 0.52 7.96 9.72
C SER A 8 1.42 8.88 10.51
N LEU A 9 1.28 8.83 11.83
CA LEU A 9 2.00 9.66 12.77
C LEU A 9 2.35 8.84 14.01
N PHE A 10 3.45 9.21 14.65
CA PHE A 10 3.77 8.74 16.00
C PHE A 10 3.60 9.93 16.94
N ASN A 11 2.87 9.72 18.04
CA ASN A 11 2.84 10.70 19.12
C ASN A 11 4.20 10.72 19.86
N ARG A 12 4.35 11.66 20.79
CA ARG A 12 5.59 11.81 21.58
C ARG A 12 5.97 10.56 22.39
N GLU A 13 4.99 9.72 22.69
CA GLU A 13 5.13 8.48 23.46
C GLU A 13 5.44 7.27 22.56
N GLY A 14 5.57 7.47 21.24
CA GLY A 14 5.85 6.41 20.28
C GLY A 14 4.62 5.58 19.89
N THR A 15 3.41 6.02 20.27
CA THR A 15 2.17 5.36 19.86
C THR A 15 1.83 5.76 18.43
N ALA A 16 1.62 4.75 17.57
CA ALA A 16 1.19 4.95 16.20
C ALA A 16 -0.28 5.40 16.14
N GLY A 17 -0.58 6.32 15.23
CA GLY A 17 -1.93 6.75 14.94
C GLY A 17 -2.07 7.25 13.51
N PHE A 18 -3.32 7.48 13.09
CA PHE A 18 -3.64 7.94 11.74
C PHE A 18 -4.42 9.25 11.80
N VAL A 19 -4.14 10.19 10.89
CA VAL A 19 -4.88 11.45 10.81
C VAL A 19 -6.32 11.17 10.36
N ALA A 20 -7.30 11.28 11.24
CA ALA A 20 -8.72 11.15 10.91
C ALA A 20 -9.30 12.43 10.31
N GLY A 21 -8.76 13.59 10.70
CA GLY A 21 -9.28 14.88 10.31
C GLY A 21 -8.33 16.03 10.63
N ARG A 22 -8.66 17.21 10.10
CA ARG A 22 -7.94 18.46 10.35
C ARG A 22 -8.92 19.49 10.86
N ASP A 23 -8.58 20.15 11.96
CA ASP A 23 -9.29 21.36 12.39
C ASP A 23 -8.52 22.59 11.89
N PRO A 24 -8.95 23.22 10.79
CA PRO A 24 -8.25 24.37 10.22
C PRO A 24 -8.33 25.62 11.10
N LYS A 25 -9.27 25.67 12.07
CA LYS A 25 -9.41 26.83 12.97
C LYS A 25 -8.47 26.75 14.17
N LYS A 26 -8.15 25.53 14.61
CA LYS A 26 -7.29 25.29 15.78
C LYS A 26 -5.87 24.85 15.41
N GLU A 27 -5.59 24.68 14.11
CA GLU A 27 -4.32 24.14 13.61
C GLU A 27 -3.95 22.78 14.22
N THR A 28 -4.97 21.97 14.56
CA THR A 28 -4.79 20.66 15.19
C THR A 28 -5.20 19.53 14.26
N LEU A 29 -4.55 18.37 14.45
CA LEU A 29 -4.88 17.12 13.77
C LEU A 29 -5.74 16.26 14.70
N GLN A 30 -6.83 15.71 14.17
CA GLN A 30 -7.53 14.62 14.84
C GLN A 30 -6.83 13.31 14.48
N VAL A 31 -6.41 12.56 15.49
CA VAL A 31 -5.65 11.32 15.32
C VAL A 31 -6.48 10.15 15.85
N ALA A 32 -6.74 9.18 14.99
CA ALA A 32 -7.32 7.90 15.37
C ALA A 32 -6.20 6.95 15.85
N ILE A 33 -6.31 6.54 17.12
CA ILE A 33 -5.45 5.53 17.76
C ILE A 33 -6.19 4.19 17.99
N SER A 34 -7.50 4.18 17.75
CA SER A 34 -8.37 3.01 17.85
C SER A 34 -9.63 3.23 17.01
N GLY A 35 -10.35 2.16 16.66
CA GLY A 35 -11.60 2.24 15.90
C GLY A 35 -11.43 2.02 14.39
N PRO A 36 -12.50 2.23 13.60
CA PRO A 36 -12.53 1.88 12.18
C PRO A 36 -11.44 2.54 11.34
N GLU A 37 -11.15 3.82 11.58
CA GLU A 37 -10.12 4.58 10.87
C GLU A 37 -8.72 4.07 11.19
N TYR A 38 -8.49 3.67 12.44
CA TYR A 38 -7.23 3.06 12.87
C TYR A 38 -7.05 1.67 12.26
N GLU A 39 -8.07 0.82 12.29
CA GLU A 39 -8.04 -0.49 11.65
C GLU A 39 -7.85 -0.38 10.13
N LYS A 40 -8.45 0.63 9.50
CA LYS A 40 -8.24 0.95 8.09
C LYS A 40 -6.77 1.27 7.83
N GLY A 41 -6.16 2.17 8.61
CA GLY A 41 -4.75 2.51 8.50
C GLY A 41 -3.83 1.30 8.72
N ARG A 42 -4.13 0.47 9.72
CA ARG A 42 -3.40 -0.78 9.99
C ARG A 42 -3.51 -1.78 8.84
N ARG A 43 -4.69 -1.86 8.20
CA ARG A 43 -4.96 -2.77 7.08
C ARG A 43 -4.10 -2.44 5.87
N TYR A 44 -4.00 -1.17 5.48
CA TYR A 44 -3.32 -0.75 4.25
C TYR A 44 -1.87 -0.28 4.46
N GLY A 45 -1.41 -0.20 5.70
CA GLY A 45 -0.04 0.20 6.01
C GLY A 45 0.24 1.68 5.77
N PHE A 46 1.52 2.06 5.93
CA PHE A 46 1.96 3.45 5.95
C PHE A 46 2.17 4.04 4.55
N ILE A 47 1.06 4.35 3.87
CA ILE A 47 1.04 4.92 2.51
C ILE A 47 1.13 6.45 2.47
N ASN A 48 2.18 6.99 3.10
CA ASN A 48 2.46 8.41 3.13
C ASN A 48 2.81 8.95 1.72
N GLY A 49 2.30 10.13 1.37
CA GLY A 49 2.63 10.78 0.10
C GLY A 49 1.87 10.28 -1.14
N LEU A 50 0.94 9.34 -1.00
CA LEU A 50 -0.05 9.07 -2.04
C LEU A 50 -1.07 10.20 -2.11
N GLU A 51 -1.44 10.59 -3.33
CA GLU A 51 -2.61 11.44 -3.55
C GLU A 51 -3.91 10.68 -3.20
N PRO A 52 -5.01 11.36 -2.83
CA PRO A 52 -6.24 10.70 -2.39
C PRO A 52 -6.80 9.67 -3.39
N ASN A 53 -6.65 9.92 -4.70
CA ASN A 53 -7.04 8.99 -5.75
C ASN A 53 -6.13 7.74 -5.81
N GLN A 54 -4.82 7.92 -5.70
CA GLN A 54 -3.85 6.82 -5.68
C GLN A 54 -3.99 5.97 -4.41
N ARG A 55 -4.37 6.58 -3.28
CA ARG A 55 -4.69 5.85 -2.06
C ARG A 55 -5.90 4.94 -2.25
N LYS A 56 -6.99 5.44 -2.85
CA LYS A 56 -8.15 4.59 -3.16
C LYS A 56 -7.79 3.45 -4.10
N GLU A 57 -6.97 3.72 -5.12
CA GLU A 57 -6.49 2.70 -6.03
C GLU A 57 -5.64 1.64 -5.31
N PHE A 58 -4.73 2.06 -4.43
CA PHE A 58 -3.96 1.16 -3.57
C PHE A 58 -4.87 0.28 -2.70
N GLU A 59 -5.85 0.88 -2.01
CA GLU A 59 -6.79 0.15 -1.16
C GLU A 59 -7.52 -0.96 -1.95
N VAL A 60 -8.01 -0.63 -3.16
CA VAL A 60 -8.69 -1.59 -4.05
C VAL A 60 -7.75 -2.72 -4.48
N ILE A 61 -6.50 -2.40 -4.86
CA ILE A 61 -5.53 -3.43 -5.27
C ILE A 61 -5.21 -4.35 -4.09
N ILE A 62 -4.99 -3.81 -2.89
CA ILE A 62 -4.70 -4.61 -1.70
C ILE A 62 -5.88 -5.49 -1.30
N ASP A 63 -7.12 -5.00 -1.38
CA ASP A 63 -8.30 -5.80 -1.08
C ASP A 63 -8.47 -6.95 -2.07
N ASN A 64 -8.35 -6.67 -3.37
CA ASN A 64 -8.37 -7.69 -4.42
C ASN A 64 -7.24 -8.72 -4.27
N MET A 65 -6.06 -8.30 -3.79
CA MET A 65 -4.96 -9.21 -3.48
C MET A 65 -5.32 -10.12 -2.31
N ARG A 66 -5.87 -9.57 -1.23
CA ARG A 66 -6.19 -10.33 -0.01
C ARG A 66 -7.30 -11.35 -0.20
N ASP A 67 -8.23 -11.09 -1.11
CA ASP A 67 -9.28 -12.04 -1.49
C ASP A 67 -8.74 -13.30 -2.19
N ARG A 68 -7.49 -13.26 -2.68
CA ARG A 68 -6.79 -14.43 -3.24
C ARG A 68 -6.30 -15.32 -2.10
N LYS A 69 -6.53 -16.63 -2.21
CA LYS A 69 -6.21 -17.59 -1.15
C LYS A 69 -4.74 -17.97 -1.13
N GLY A 70 -4.09 -18.06 -2.30
CA GLY A 70 -2.70 -18.49 -2.41
C GLY A 70 -1.71 -17.33 -2.27
N SER A 71 -0.70 -17.47 -1.42
CA SER A 71 0.42 -16.52 -1.33
C SER A 71 1.14 -16.33 -2.69
N ARG A 72 1.17 -17.37 -3.53
CA ARG A 72 1.65 -17.27 -4.93
C ARG A 72 0.73 -16.41 -5.80
N GLU A 73 -0.57 -16.68 -5.79
CA GLU A 73 -1.55 -15.91 -6.57
C GLU A 73 -1.57 -14.43 -6.19
N ARG A 74 -1.26 -14.13 -4.92
CA ARG A 74 -1.09 -12.76 -4.42
C ARG A 74 0.13 -12.08 -5.02
N VAL A 75 1.28 -12.77 -5.04
CA VAL A 75 2.52 -12.24 -5.64
C VAL A 75 2.35 -12.03 -7.14
N ASP A 76 1.80 -13.01 -7.86
CA ASP A 76 1.57 -12.92 -9.30
C ASP A 76 0.62 -11.75 -9.63
N PHE A 77 -0.46 -11.59 -8.86
CA PHE A 77 -1.37 -10.46 -9.02
C PHE A 77 -0.69 -9.11 -8.78
N LEU A 78 0.09 -8.97 -7.70
CA LEU A 78 0.80 -7.72 -7.42
C LEU A 78 1.82 -7.42 -8.52
N GLN A 79 2.50 -8.42 -9.06
CA GLN A 79 3.42 -8.27 -10.18
C GLN A 79 2.72 -7.74 -11.43
N ASP A 80 1.58 -8.30 -11.81
CA ASP A 80 0.79 -7.84 -12.97
C ASP A 80 0.34 -6.37 -12.80
N GLN A 81 -0.10 -6.00 -11.60
CA GLN A 81 -0.47 -4.63 -11.29
C GLN A 81 0.75 -3.70 -11.37
N ILE A 82 1.89 -4.10 -10.80
CA ILE A 82 3.14 -3.33 -10.83
C ILE A 82 3.57 -3.05 -12.27
N GLU A 83 3.63 -4.07 -13.13
CA GLU A 83 4.05 -3.89 -14.53
C GLU A 83 3.07 -3.02 -15.32
N THR A 84 1.77 -3.14 -15.08
CA THR A 84 0.75 -2.26 -15.67
C THR A 84 0.95 -0.79 -15.26
N LEU A 85 1.27 -0.55 -13.99
CA LEU A 85 1.40 0.81 -13.43
C LEU A 85 2.74 1.46 -13.75
N LYS A 86 3.78 0.67 -14.01
CA LYS A 86 5.16 1.10 -14.28
C LYS A 86 5.29 1.94 -15.55
N ALA A 87 4.32 1.83 -16.46
CA ALA A 87 4.24 2.63 -17.68
C ALA A 87 3.98 4.13 -17.42
N ASP A 88 3.39 4.49 -16.27
CA ASP A 88 3.08 5.87 -15.91
C ASP A 88 4.02 6.41 -14.81
N PRO A 89 4.92 7.37 -15.11
CA PRO A 89 5.82 7.95 -14.12
C PRO A 89 5.12 8.59 -12.92
N LYS A 90 3.88 9.07 -13.08
CA LYS A 90 3.10 9.68 -11.99
C LYS A 90 2.66 8.65 -10.94
N ARG A 91 2.71 7.36 -11.29
CA ARG A 91 2.32 6.25 -10.41
C ARG A 91 3.50 5.63 -9.66
N GLY A 92 4.70 6.20 -9.78
CA GLY A 92 5.91 5.63 -9.16
C GLY A 92 5.81 5.43 -7.64
N VAL A 93 5.12 6.30 -6.90
CA VAL A 93 4.91 6.13 -5.45
C VAL A 93 4.00 4.95 -5.15
N LEU A 94 2.90 4.80 -5.90
CA LEU A 94 1.98 3.67 -5.80
C LEU A 94 2.69 2.35 -6.11
N THR A 95 3.44 2.30 -7.20
CA THR A 95 4.21 1.12 -7.60
C THR A 95 5.20 0.69 -6.52
N ARG A 96 5.90 1.64 -5.87
CA ARG A 96 6.82 1.32 -4.76
C ARG A 96 6.11 0.69 -3.56
N TYR A 97 4.92 1.19 -3.21
CA TYR A 97 4.15 0.60 -2.11
C TYR A 97 3.69 -0.83 -2.43
N LEU A 98 3.24 -1.08 -3.66
CA LEU A 98 2.88 -2.43 -4.12
C LEU A 98 4.09 -3.36 -4.15
N GLN A 99 5.26 -2.87 -4.57
CA GLN A 99 6.52 -3.63 -4.50
C GLN A 99 6.90 -3.97 -3.06
N GLY A 100 6.69 -3.06 -2.12
CA GLY A 100 6.92 -3.30 -0.69
C GLY A 100 6.03 -4.42 -0.15
N GLU A 101 4.73 -4.40 -0.48
CA GLU A 101 3.80 -5.46 -0.08
C GLU A 101 4.17 -6.81 -0.72
N MET A 102 4.52 -6.82 -2.01
CA MET A 102 4.96 -8.02 -2.70
C MET A 102 6.21 -8.61 -2.04
N ALA A 103 7.20 -7.77 -1.73
CA ALA A 103 8.42 -8.18 -1.03
C ALA A 103 8.11 -8.72 0.38
N HIS A 104 7.16 -8.11 1.09
CA HIS A 104 6.73 -8.61 2.40
C HIS A 104 6.20 -10.05 2.29
N ILE A 105 5.27 -10.31 1.37
CA ILE A 105 4.69 -11.65 1.14
C ILE A 105 5.77 -12.64 0.73
N MET A 106 6.63 -12.27 -0.23
CA MET A 106 7.72 -13.13 -0.70
C MET A 106 8.65 -13.56 0.45
N ASN A 107 9.02 -12.61 1.32
CA ASN A 107 9.92 -12.85 2.43
C ASN A 107 9.26 -13.59 3.60
N SER A 108 7.99 -13.33 3.90
CA SER A 108 7.27 -14.00 4.99
C SER A 108 6.89 -15.44 4.64
N GLU A 109 6.55 -15.70 3.37
CA GLU A 109 6.05 -16.99 2.90
C GLU A 109 7.11 -17.83 2.19
N GLY A 110 8.30 -17.28 1.93
CA GLY A 110 9.40 -17.97 1.25
C GLY A 110 9.12 -18.26 -0.23
N ILE A 111 8.48 -17.32 -0.93
CA ILE A 111 8.02 -17.49 -2.31
C ILE A 111 8.77 -16.54 -3.23
N ALA A 112 9.14 -17.01 -4.42
CA ALA A 112 9.69 -16.20 -5.49
C ALA A 112 8.70 -16.11 -6.67
N PRO A 113 8.63 -14.98 -7.40
CA PRO A 113 7.82 -14.86 -8.60
C PRO A 113 8.37 -15.79 -9.70
N ARG A 114 7.49 -16.29 -10.58
CA ARG A 114 7.93 -17.01 -11.79
C ARG A 114 8.38 -15.99 -12.83
N ILE A 115 9.67 -15.68 -12.83
CA ILE A 115 10.28 -14.67 -13.72
C ILE A 115 10.74 -15.27 -15.06
N TYR A 116 10.61 -16.60 -15.25
CA TYR A 116 11.07 -17.26 -16.47
C TYR A 116 9.91 -17.45 -17.44
N SER A 117 9.87 -16.64 -18.50
CA SER A 117 9.13 -16.94 -19.72
C SER A 117 10.02 -17.73 -20.69
N ILE A 118 9.45 -18.72 -21.37
CA ILE A 118 10.15 -19.41 -22.46
C ILE A 118 10.24 -18.43 -23.65
N ASP A 119 11.44 -18.26 -24.19
CA ASP A 119 11.65 -17.53 -25.44
C ASP A 119 11.15 -18.40 -26.61
N GLU A 120 9.89 -18.24 -27.01
CA GLU A 120 9.28 -19.01 -28.10
C GLU A 120 9.99 -18.81 -29.45
N THR A 121 10.82 -17.77 -29.59
CA THR A 121 11.61 -17.52 -30.82
C THR A 121 12.87 -18.39 -30.96
N LYS A 122 13.21 -19.16 -29.91
CA LYS A 122 14.35 -20.09 -29.89
C LYS A 122 13.93 -21.57 -29.88
N THR A 123 12.68 -21.86 -30.24
CA THR A 123 12.16 -23.22 -30.41
C THR A 123 12.13 -23.64 -31.86
#